data_AF-A0A3D3HFA6-F1
#
_entry.id   AF-A0A3D3HFA6-F1
#
_cell.length_a   1.000
_cell.length_b   1.000
_cell.length_c   1.000
_cell.angle_alpha   90.00
_cell.angle_beta   90.00
_cell.angle_gamma   90.00
#
_symmetry.space_group_name_H-M   'P 1'
#
loop_
_entity.id
_entity.type
_entity.pdbx_description
1 polymer ?
#
loop_
_entity_poly.entity_id
_entity_poly.type
_entity_poly.pdbx_seq_one_letter_code
_entity_poly.pdbx_strand_id
1 'polypeptide(L)'
;MSFDEFESGLADLGGTSVATVREYLNRNKPNEPLFKLIREELKLKYKIGMLSNSSANWLDELFTPEDINLFDDIILSYEVRITKPDPRI
;
A
#
# COMPACT_ATOMS: atom_id res chain seq x y z
N MET A 1 2.27 11.59 -9.35
CA MET A 1 2.53 10.35 -10.09
C MET A 1 1.39 9.41 -9.79
N SER A 2 0.55 9.14 -10.77
CA SER A 2 -0.50 8.11 -10.66
C SER A 2 0.10 6.70 -10.75
N PHE A 3 -0.70 5.70 -10.38
CA PHE A 3 -0.36 4.28 -10.56
C PHE A 3 -0.03 3.99 -12.03
N ASP A 4 -0.86 4.47 -12.96
CA ASP A 4 -0.66 4.30 -14.40
C ASP A 4 0.63 4.96 -14.92
N GLU A 5 1.00 6.13 -14.40
CA GLU A 5 2.25 6.82 -14.75
C GLU A 5 3.47 6.02 -14.27
N PHE A 6 3.38 5.41 -13.09
CA PHE A 6 4.43 4.56 -12.55
C PHE A 6 4.60 3.27 -13.35
N GLU A 7 3.50 2.59 -13.68
CA GLU A 7 3.54 1.37 -14.49
C GLU A 7 4.10 1.63 -15.89
N SER A 8 3.70 2.74 -16.51
CA SER A 8 4.21 3.16 -17.82
C SER A 8 5.72 3.40 -17.77
N GLY A 9 6.21 4.11 -16.74
CA GLY A 9 7.64 4.34 -16.55
C GLY A 9 8.45 3.05 -16.33
N LEU A 10 7.90 2.07 -15.61
CA LEU A 10 8.52 0.76 -15.45
C LEU A 10 8.54 -0.04 -16.75
N ALA A 11 7.47 0.02 -17.54
CA ALA A 11 7.37 -0.68 -18.82
C ALA A 11 8.43 -0.15 -19.80
N ASP A 12 8.55 1.18 -19.90
CA ASP A 12 9.55 1.86 -20.72
C ASP A 12 10.98 1.53 -20.28
N LEU A 13 11.25 1.57 -18.97
CA LEU A 13 12.58 1.26 -18.42
C LEU A 13 12.96 -0.21 -18.62
N GLY A 14 11.99 -1.11 -18.47
CA GLY A 14 12.18 -2.56 -18.58
C GLY A 14 12.12 -3.09 -20.01
N GLY A 15 11.80 -2.26 -21.00
CA GLY A 15 11.57 -2.70 -22.39
C GLY A 15 10.45 -3.75 -22.50
N THR A 16 9.43 -3.65 -21.66
CA THR A 16 8.31 -4.60 -21.57
C THR A 16 6.97 -3.90 -21.68
N SER A 17 5.86 -4.63 -21.61
CA SER A 17 4.52 -4.04 -21.67
C SER A 17 4.02 -3.63 -20.29
N VAL A 18 3.16 -2.60 -20.24
CA VAL A 18 2.42 -2.21 -19.02
C VAL A 18 1.63 -3.40 -18.46
N ALA A 19 1.06 -4.24 -19.33
CA ALA A 19 0.33 -5.45 -18.91
C ALA A 19 1.24 -6.44 -18.16
N THR A 20 2.48 -6.61 -18.61
CA THR A 20 3.48 -7.45 -17.94
C THR A 20 3.87 -6.87 -16.59
N VAL A 21 4.15 -5.56 -16.52
CA VAL A 21 4.42 -4.85 -15.26
C VAL A 21 3.28 -5.04 -14.26
N ARG A 22 2.05 -4.81 -14.71
CA ARG A 22 0.84 -4.97 -13.90
C ARG A 22 0.68 -6.39 -13.37
N GLU A 23 0.93 -7.40 -14.21
CA GLU A 23 0.90 -8.80 -13.78
C GLU A 23 1.91 -9.07 -12.65
N TYR A 24 3.13 -8.53 -12.75
CA TYR A 24 4.15 -8.67 -11.71
C TYR A 24 3.78 -7.94 -10.42
N LEU A 25 3.27 -6.71 -10.50
CA LEU A 25 2.87 -5.91 -9.34
C LEU A 25 1.67 -6.53 -8.61
N ASN A 26 0.70 -7.08 -9.36
CA ASN A 26 -0.52 -7.71 -8.83
C ASN A 26 -0.29 -9.06 -8.13
N ARG A 27 0.96 -9.56 -8.09
CA ARG A 27 1.29 -10.77 -7.31
C ARG A 27 1.22 -10.53 -5.80
N ASN A 28 1.34 -9.29 -5.36
CA ASN A 28 1.26 -8.92 -3.94
C ASN A 28 -0.20 -8.78 -3.52
N LYS A 29 -0.82 -9.90 -3.13
CA LYS A 29 -2.19 -9.89 -2.61
C LYS A 29 -2.22 -9.53 -1.12
N PRO A 30 -3.28 -8.84 -0.65
CA PRO A 30 -3.55 -8.66 0.77
C PRO A 30 -3.55 -9.98 1.55
N ASN A 31 -3.08 -9.93 2.79
CA ASN A 31 -3.10 -11.07 3.69
C ASN A 31 -4.47 -11.14 4.39
N GLU A 32 -5.44 -11.80 3.75
CA GLU A 32 -6.81 -11.94 4.26
C GLU A 32 -6.89 -12.46 5.71
N PRO A 33 -6.13 -13.50 6.14
CA PRO A 33 -6.07 -13.89 7.55
C PRO A 33 -5.66 -12.77 8.50
N LEU A 34 -4.72 -11.92 8.11
CA LEU A 34 -4.28 -10.79 8.94
C LEU A 34 -5.38 -9.73 9.04
N PHE A 35 -6.04 -9.39 7.94
CA PHE A 35 -7.16 -8.45 7.95
C PHE A 35 -8.32 -8.95 8.82
N LYS A 36 -8.60 -10.26 8.77
CA LYS A 36 -9.56 -10.90 9.67
C LYS A 36 -9.16 -10.72 11.14
N LEU A 37 -7.92 -11.01 11.50
CA LEU A 37 -7.40 -10.83 12.85
C LEU A 37 -7.52 -9.38 13.34
N ILE A 38 -7.15 -8.42 12.47
CA ILE A 38 -7.26 -6.99 12.78
C ILE A 38 -8.71 -6.63 13.09
N ARG A 39 -9.64 -7.05 12.23
CA ARG A 39 -11.07 -6.74 12.32
C ARG A 39 -11.74 -7.37 13.54
N GLU A 40 -11.51 -8.65 13.77
CA GLU A 40 -12.25 -9.44 14.76
C GLU A 40 -11.66 -9.34 16.17
N GLU A 41 -10.35 -9.09 16.30
CA GLU A 41 -9.68 -9.16 17.60
C GLU A 41 -8.95 -7.89 18.00
N LEU A 42 -8.18 -7.28 17.09
CA LEU A 42 -7.25 -6.20 17.46
C LEU A 42 -7.94 -4.84 17.51
N LYS A 43 -8.79 -4.52 16.54
CA LYS A 43 -9.48 -3.23 16.44
C LYS A 43 -10.42 -2.96 17.61
N LEU A 44 -10.95 -4.02 18.22
CA LEU A 44 -11.79 -3.95 19.42
C LEU A 44 -11.00 -3.53 20.68
N LYS A 45 -9.67 -3.69 20.66
CA LYS A 45 -8.79 -3.51 21.84
C LYS A 45 -7.82 -2.35 21.68
N TYR A 46 -7.46 -2.01 20.45
CA TYR A 46 -6.39 -1.07 20.15
C TYR A 46 -6.77 -0.10 19.03
N LYS A 47 -6.15 1.08 19.09
CA LYS A 47 -6.01 1.94 17.92
C LYS A 47 -4.94 1.36 17.00
N ILE A 48 -5.23 1.28 15.71
CA ILE A 48 -4.38 0.63 14.71
C ILE A 48 -3.98 1.67 13.67
N GLY A 49 -2.68 1.91 13.51
CA GLY A 49 -2.15 2.79 12.46
C GLY A 49 -1.38 2.01 11.41
N MET A 50 -1.42 2.46 10.16
CA MET A 50 -0.52 1.98 9.11
C MET A 50 0.61 2.99 8.89
N LEU A 51 1.85 2.52 8.96
CA LEU A 51 3.02 3.30 8.58
C LEU A 51 3.76 2.55 7.47
N SER A 52 3.79 3.11 6.25
CA SER A 52 4.33 2.41 5.08
C SER A 52 5.31 3.26 4.29
N ASN A 53 6.44 2.65 3.91
CA ASN A 53 7.29 3.20 2.86
C ASN A 53 6.59 2.92 1.53
N SER A 54 6.09 3.98 0.91
CA SER A 54 5.28 3.94 -0.30
C SER A 54 5.70 5.07 -1.23
N SER A 55 5.69 4.81 -2.55
CA SER A 55 6.05 5.79 -3.59
C SER A 55 4.87 6.66 -4.04
N ALA A 56 3.64 6.25 -3.76
CA ALA A 56 2.38 6.94 -4.08
C ALA A 56 1.24 6.43 -3.17
N ASN A 57 0.00 6.86 -3.40
CA ASN A 57 -1.16 6.23 -2.78
C ASN A 57 -1.50 4.94 -3.53
N TRP A 58 -1.09 3.79 -2.99
CA TRP A 58 -1.43 2.46 -3.52
C TRP A 58 -2.56 1.80 -2.71
N LEU A 59 -3.17 2.49 -1.76
CA LEU A 59 -4.14 1.88 -0.85
C LEU A 59 -5.37 1.38 -1.60
N ASP A 60 -5.94 2.22 -2.47
CA ASP A 60 -7.17 1.92 -3.20
C ASP A 60 -7.00 0.79 -4.25
N GLU A 61 -5.76 0.51 -4.63
CA GLU A 61 -5.41 -0.54 -5.59
C GLU A 61 -5.11 -1.87 -4.90
N LEU A 62 -4.59 -1.80 -3.68
CA LEU A 62 -4.18 -2.98 -2.91
C LEU A 62 -5.27 -3.45 -1.97
N PHE A 63 -6.10 -2.57 -1.43
CA PHE A 63 -7.02 -2.88 -0.34
C PHE A 63 -8.45 -2.45 -0.66
N THR A 64 -9.42 -3.12 -0.06
CA THR A 64 -10.82 -2.67 -0.12
C THR A 64 -11.04 -1.44 0.76
N PRO A 65 -12.06 -0.61 0.50
CA PRO A 65 -12.43 0.48 1.39
C PRO A 65 -12.68 0.00 2.84
N GLU A 66 -13.26 -1.19 3.00
CA GLU A 66 -13.47 -1.82 4.30
C GLU A 66 -12.16 -2.11 5.03
N ASP A 67 -11.14 -2.56 4.30
CA ASP A 67 -9.81 -2.83 4.87
C ASP A 67 -9.07 -1.54 5.24
N ILE A 68 -9.17 -0.50 4.42
CA ILE A 68 -8.59 0.82 4.70
C ILE A 68 -9.20 1.41 5.98
N ASN A 69 -10.51 1.26 6.16
CA ASN A 69 -11.23 1.76 7.33
C ASN A 69 -10.88 1.03 8.66
N LEU A 70 -10.11 -0.06 8.62
CA LEU A 70 -9.62 -0.70 9.83
C LEU A 70 -8.54 0.14 10.53
N PHE A 71 -7.85 1.00 9.80
CA PHE A 71 -6.80 1.86 10.35
C PHE A 71 -7.40 3.17 10.87
N ASP A 72 -7.06 3.55 12.10
CA ASP A 72 -7.41 4.86 12.67
C ASP A 72 -6.60 5.99 12.05
N ASP A 73 -5.39 5.69 11.57
CA ASP A 73 -4.52 6.63 10.87
C ASP A 73 -3.61 5.90 9.88
N ILE A 74 -3.26 6.56 8.78
CA ILE A 74 -2.40 6.02 7.74
C ILE A 74 -1.36 7.06 7.35
N ILE A 75 -0.09 6.71 7.50
CA ILE A 75 1.05 7.54 7.14
C ILE A 75 1.83 6.86 6.02
N LEU A 76 1.88 7.50 4.86
CA LEU A 76 2.64 7.04 3.69
C LEU A 76 3.86 7.93 3.47
N SER A 77 5.04 7.31 3.29
CA SER A 77 6.31 8.05 3.20
C SER A 77 6.35 9.11 2.10
N TYR A 78 5.64 8.91 0.98
CA TYR A 78 5.60 9.90 -0.11
C TYR A 78 4.89 11.19 0.29
N GLU A 79 3.93 11.12 1.21
CA GLU A 79 3.16 12.28 1.70
C GLU A 79 4.02 13.14 2.62
N VAL A 80 4.78 12.48 3.50
CA VAL A 80 5.62 13.16 4.50
C VAL A 80 7.07 13.36 4.06
N ARG A 81 7.46 12.81 2.90
CA ARG A 81 8.81 12.89 2.30
C ARG A 81 9.94 12.39 3.21
N ILE A 82 9.63 11.44 4.08
CA ILE A 82 10.56 10.78 5.00
C ILE A 82 10.30 9.28 4.87
N THR A 83 11.35 8.45 4.86
CA THR A 83 11.22 6.99 4.81
C THR A 83 11.77 6.35 6.08
N LYS A 84 11.11 5.31 6.58
CA LYS A 84 11.68 4.45 7.62
C LYS A 84 13.03 3.88 7.14
N PRO A 85 14.02 3.71 8.02
CA PRO A 85 13.95 3.77 9.49
C PRO A 85 14.28 5.15 10.10
N ASP A 86 14.09 6.25 9.36
CA ASP A 86 14.28 7.59 9.94
C ASP A 86 13.34 7.78 11.15
N PRO A 87 13.84 8.12 12.34
CA PRO A 87 13.04 8.14 13.57
C PRO A 87 11.95 9.22 13.62
N ARG A 88 11.93 10.13 12.65
CA ARG A 88 10.87 11.14 12.52
C ARG A 88 9.61 10.60 11.86
N ILE A 89 9.65 9.38 11.31
CA ILE A 89 8.50 8.69 10.70
C ILE A 89 8.35 7.26 11.24
#